data_AF-A0A8G2BKY8-F1
#
_entry.id   AF-A0A8G2BKY8-F1
#
_cell.length_a   1.000
_cell.length_b   1.000
_cell.length_c   1.000
_cell.angle_alpha   90.00
_cell.angle_beta   90.00
_cell.angle_gamma   90.00
#
_symmetry.space_group_name_H-M   'P 1'
#
loop_
_entity.id
_entity.type
_entity.pdbx_description
1 polymer ?
#
loop_
_entity_poly.entity_id
_entity_poly.type
_entity_poly.pdbx_seq_one_letter_code
_entity_poly.pdbx_strand_id
1 'polypeptide(L)'
;MSITPLYDTDGNGIATATVSFDYGFTEAQKESIYTALDTWEALTNVDFSTHSAGAENQVAFTAGSIDNVFGIWAYAYYWGEVVYDVSDMNRIEPEIFTTLSIHEVGHIVGLEHQTSDSVMISAIRSAASAPTDLDIANLEEIYGPKITGLAATVQAGGDGVQEVVGNAGSDILYGNQAGDTLLGRNGDDTLYGGQDDDTLIAGNGDDQLFGNLGNDLVSGGLGDDLMVGGGGADLFIVGSGQDTISDFSAAEGDRLSGVMLRATDAIDGVTLWLDDGTVKLIGLTSNDVDMIFV
;
A
#
# COMPACT_ATOMS: atom_id res chain seq x y z
N MET A 1 26.46 1.16 14.48
CA MET A 1 27.01 -0.18 14.12
C MET A 1 26.01 -0.65 13.12
N SER A 2 26.28 -0.52 11.81
CA SER A 2 25.27 -0.57 10.74
C SER A 2 24.29 -1.73 10.93
N ILE A 3 23.06 -1.40 11.35
CA ILE A 3 21.94 -2.32 11.50
C ILE A 3 21.31 -2.49 10.10
N THR A 4 21.07 -3.75 9.72
CA THR A 4 20.68 -4.18 8.38
C THR A 4 19.19 -4.60 8.44
N PRO A 5 18.33 -4.27 7.46
CA PRO A 5 16.88 -4.56 7.48
C PRO A 5 16.55 -6.06 7.58
N LEU A 6 15.28 -6.39 7.75
CA LEU A 6 14.76 -7.77 7.65
C LEU A 6 15.18 -8.38 6.30
N TYR A 7 16.17 -9.28 6.34
CA TYR A 7 16.60 -10.08 5.21
C TYR A 7 16.14 -11.53 5.41
N ASP A 8 15.76 -12.20 4.32
CA ASP A 8 15.68 -13.66 4.33
C ASP A 8 17.07 -14.26 4.65
N THR A 9 17.16 -15.58 4.83
CA THR A 9 18.43 -16.25 5.13
C THR A 9 19.51 -16.04 4.06
N ASP A 10 19.12 -15.57 2.88
CA ASP A 10 19.97 -15.35 1.72
C ASP A 10 20.40 -13.87 1.55
N GLY A 11 19.95 -12.97 2.44
CA GLY A 11 20.32 -11.56 2.37
C GLY A 11 19.48 -10.73 1.40
N ASN A 12 18.27 -11.17 1.06
CA ASN A 12 17.30 -10.38 0.26
C ASN A 12 16.23 -9.73 1.15
N GLY A 13 15.88 -8.47 0.87
CA GLY A 13 14.88 -7.75 1.66
C GLY A 13 13.55 -8.50 1.72
N ILE A 14 12.97 -8.62 2.91
CA ILE A 14 11.73 -9.36 3.12
C ILE A 14 10.54 -8.52 2.62
N ALA A 15 9.86 -9.00 1.57
CA ALA A 15 8.66 -8.36 1.02
C ALA A 15 7.39 -8.62 1.88
N THR A 16 7.35 -9.72 2.63
CA THR A 16 6.21 -10.13 3.44
C THR A 16 6.69 -10.76 4.75
N ALA A 17 6.17 -10.31 5.89
CA ALA A 17 6.49 -10.87 7.20
C ALA A 17 5.22 -11.32 7.92
N THR A 18 5.28 -12.48 8.58
CA THR A 18 4.14 -13.00 9.34
C THR A 18 4.16 -12.54 10.79
N VAL A 19 3.02 -12.06 11.29
CA VAL A 19 2.87 -11.62 12.68
C VAL A 19 2.38 -12.76 13.59
N SER A 20 2.99 -12.89 14.76
CA SER A 20 2.56 -13.83 15.81
C SER A 20 2.71 -13.25 17.21
N PHE A 21 1.86 -13.71 18.14
CA PHE A 21 1.87 -13.28 19.53
C PHE A 21 1.95 -14.50 20.46
N ASP A 22 2.84 -14.45 21.43
CA ASP A 22 2.86 -15.40 22.54
C ASP A 22 1.73 -15.12 23.55
N TYR A 23 1.54 -16.04 24.50
CA TYR A 23 0.55 -15.88 25.58
C TYR A 23 0.85 -14.65 26.45
N GLY A 24 -0.15 -13.80 26.69
CA GLY A 24 -0.06 -12.72 27.69
C GLY A 24 -0.54 -11.35 27.22
N PHE A 25 -0.73 -11.14 25.92
CA PHE A 25 -1.27 -9.89 25.37
C PHE A 25 -2.79 -9.83 25.49
N THR A 26 -3.30 -8.68 25.93
CA THR A 26 -4.73 -8.32 25.81
C THR A 26 -5.06 -7.91 24.38
N GLU A 27 -6.35 -7.93 24.01
CA GLU A 27 -6.78 -7.49 22.66
C GLU A 27 -6.42 -6.03 22.38
N ALA A 28 -6.52 -5.15 23.38
CA ALA A 28 -6.14 -3.74 23.23
C ALA A 28 -4.63 -3.57 22.97
N GLN A 29 -3.78 -4.40 23.59
CA GLN A 29 -2.34 -4.38 23.32
C GLN A 29 -2.02 -4.90 21.91
N LYS A 30 -2.75 -5.92 21.43
CA LYS A 30 -2.61 -6.38 20.04
C LYS A 30 -3.01 -5.29 19.06
N GLU A 31 -4.11 -4.58 19.31
CA GLU A 31 -4.57 -3.46 18.49
C GLU A 31 -3.52 -2.33 18.40
N SER A 32 -2.87 -1.99 19.52
CA SER A 32 -1.73 -1.06 19.52
C SER A 32 -0.54 -1.56 18.69
N ILE A 33 -0.25 -2.87 18.72
CA ILE A 33 0.84 -3.46 17.92
C ILE A 33 0.47 -3.47 16.43
N TYR A 34 -0.77 -3.80 16.08
CA TYR A 34 -1.24 -3.69 14.69
C TYR A 34 -1.17 -2.26 14.18
N THR A 35 -1.57 -1.27 14.99
CA THR A 35 -1.39 0.14 14.64
C THR A 35 0.07 0.49 14.33
N ALA A 36 1.02 -0.07 15.10
CA ALA A 36 2.44 0.12 14.83
C ALA A 36 2.90 -0.55 13.52
N LEU A 37 2.43 -1.76 13.24
CA LEU A 37 2.71 -2.47 11.99
C LEU A 37 2.18 -1.69 10.79
N ASP A 38 0.91 -1.28 10.83
CA ASP A 38 0.26 -0.49 9.77
C ASP A 38 1.00 0.84 9.51
N THR A 39 1.48 1.48 10.58
CA THR A 39 2.26 2.72 10.51
C THR A 39 3.53 2.55 9.66
N TRP A 40 4.25 1.44 9.83
CA TRP A 40 5.47 1.18 9.08
C TRP A 40 5.21 0.50 7.72
N GLU A 41 4.14 -0.27 7.58
CA GLU A 41 3.69 -0.79 6.29
C GLU A 41 3.39 0.35 5.31
N ALA A 42 2.74 1.41 5.78
CA ALA A 42 2.47 2.61 4.98
C ALA A 42 3.76 3.26 4.45
N LEU A 43 4.83 3.24 5.25
CA LEU A 43 6.10 3.93 4.96
C LEU A 43 7.14 3.04 4.26
N THR A 44 6.99 1.72 4.31
CA THR A 44 7.95 0.76 3.74
C THR A 44 7.32 -0.07 2.63
N ASN A 45 8.07 -1.03 2.08
CA ASN A 45 7.55 -2.04 1.15
C ASN A 45 7.39 -3.40 1.84
N VAL A 46 7.37 -3.42 3.18
CA VAL A 46 7.20 -4.63 3.98
C VAL A 46 5.73 -4.83 4.28
N ASP A 47 5.15 -5.90 3.77
CA ASP A 47 3.76 -6.30 4.03
C ASP A 47 3.67 -7.16 5.30
N PHE A 48 2.94 -6.68 6.32
CA PHE A 48 2.71 -7.40 7.58
C PHE A 48 1.34 -8.10 7.64
N SER A 49 0.55 -8.06 6.56
CA SER A 49 -0.85 -8.51 6.51
C SER A 49 -1.03 -10.04 6.58
N THR A 50 0.03 -10.82 6.34
CA THR A 50 -0.06 -12.29 6.32
C THR A 50 0.10 -12.91 7.72
N HIS A 51 -0.83 -13.76 8.12
CA HIS A 51 -0.86 -14.37 9.45
C HIS A 51 -0.80 -15.91 9.34
N SER A 52 0.39 -16.52 9.27
CA SER A 52 0.53 -17.99 9.29
C SER A 52 1.72 -18.50 10.12
N ALA A 53 1.44 -19.20 11.22
CA ALA A 53 2.48 -19.75 12.09
C ALA A 53 3.44 -20.69 11.32
N GLY A 54 4.76 -20.42 11.41
CA GLY A 54 5.80 -21.29 10.86
C GLY A 54 6.46 -20.83 9.55
N ALA A 55 6.27 -19.58 9.13
CA ALA A 55 7.04 -18.99 8.03
C ALA A 55 8.47 -18.62 8.45
N GLU A 56 9.42 -18.64 7.52
CA GLU A 56 10.84 -18.29 7.75
C GLU A 56 11.04 -16.80 8.09
N ASN A 57 10.06 -15.95 7.74
CA ASN A 57 10.05 -14.51 7.99
C ASN A 57 8.92 -14.18 8.99
N GLN A 58 9.17 -14.36 10.28
CA GLN A 58 8.17 -14.14 11.34
C GLN A 58 8.57 -12.96 12.21
N VAL A 59 7.62 -12.04 12.46
CA VAL A 59 7.67 -11.07 13.55
C VAL A 59 6.93 -11.67 14.75
N ALA A 60 7.68 -12.06 15.76
CA ALA A 60 7.16 -12.65 16.99
C ALA A 60 7.12 -11.61 18.11
N PHE A 61 5.95 -11.45 18.72
CA PHE A 61 5.74 -10.58 19.87
C PHE A 61 5.61 -11.41 21.14
N THR A 62 6.54 -11.19 22.08
CA THR A 62 6.65 -11.98 23.31
C THR A 62 6.41 -11.11 24.53
N ALA A 63 5.55 -11.58 25.43
CA ALA A 63 5.31 -10.98 26.73
C ALA A 63 6.16 -11.74 27.78
N GLY A 64 7.28 -11.16 28.22
CA GLY A 64 8.24 -11.82 29.13
C GLY A 64 8.70 -10.95 30.32
N SER A 65 9.38 -11.55 31.31
CA SER A 65 10.08 -10.77 32.37
C SER A 65 11.46 -10.40 31.84
N ILE A 66 11.77 -9.10 31.75
CA ILE A 66 13.11 -8.64 31.34
C ILE A 66 13.95 -8.50 32.62
N ASP A 67 14.37 -9.63 33.17
CA ASP A 67 15.20 -9.66 34.38
C ASP A 67 16.57 -9.03 34.09
N ASN A 68 16.80 -7.82 34.61
CA ASN A 68 18.10 -7.15 34.90
C ASN A 68 18.48 -5.86 34.15
N VAL A 69 17.55 -5.06 33.61
CA VAL A 69 17.88 -3.67 33.26
C VAL A 69 16.77 -2.70 33.70
N PHE A 70 17.06 -1.89 34.71
CA PHE A 70 16.14 -0.86 35.19
C PHE A 70 15.73 0.09 34.04
N GLY A 71 14.44 0.16 33.74
CA GLY A 71 13.87 1.17 32.84
C GLY A 71 13.84 0.81 31.35
N ILE A 72 14.04 -0.47 30.99
CA ILE A 72 13.76 -0.97 29.63
C ILE A 72 12.33 -1.51 29.61
N TRP A 73 11.47 -0.94 28.76
CA TRP A 73 10.06 -1.33 28.64
C TRP A 73 9.82 -2.40 27.57
N ALA A 74 10.62 -2.40 26.51
CA ALA A 74 10.67 -3.43 25.48
C ALA A 74 12.04 -3.42 24.79
N TYR A 75 12.32 -4.45 24.00
CA TYR A 75 13.40 -4.45 23.02
C TYR A 75 13.04 -5.30 21.81
N ALA A 76 13.57 -4.94 20.65
CA ALA A 76 13.46 -5.69 19.41
C ALA A 76 14.81 -6.32 19.01
N TYR A 77 14.77 -7.56 18.54
CA TYR A 77 15.82 -8.21 17.80
C TYR A 77 15.61 -8.03 16.30
N TYR A 78 16.72 -7.76 15.61
CA TYR A 78 16.77 -7.52 14.16
C TYR A 78 16.35 -8.72 13.29
N TRP A 79 16.18 -9.92 13.88
CA TRP A 79 15.68 -11.11 13.18
C TRP A 79 14.16 -11.31 13.32
N GLY A 80 13.40 -10.28 13.73
CA GLY A 80 11.94 -10.35 13.79
C GLY A 80 11.38 -10.81 15.14
N GLU A 81 11.98 -10.43 16.26
CA GLU A 81 11.41 -10.73 17.59
C GLU A 81 11.34 -9.47 18.44
N VAL A 82 10.18 -9.16 19.00
CA VAL A 82 9.97 -8.02 19.90
C VAL A 82 9.50 -8.55 21.25
N VAL A 83 10.22 -8.18 22.31
CA VAL A 83 9.94 -8.64 23.66
C VAL A 83 9.54 -7.45 24.53
N TYR A 84 8.35 -7.52 25.12
CA TYR A 84 7.83 -6.53 26.06
C TYR A 84 7.94 -7.05 27.50
N ASP A 85 8.30 -6.16 28.44
CA ASP A 85 8.29 -6.49 29.86
C ASP A 85 6.85 -6.51 30.41
N VAL A 86 6.34 -7.69 30.76
CA VAL A 86 4.96 -7.87 31.25
C VAL A 86 4.67 -7.04 32.51
N SER A 87 5.68 -6.79 33.33
CA SER A 87 5.53 -6.02 34.58
C SER A 87 5.28 -4.54 34.32
N ASP A 88 5.77 -4.01 33.20
CA ASP A 88 5.61 -2.61 32.79
C ASP A 88 4.46 -2.41 31.78
N MET A 89 4.19 -3.39 30.91
CA MET A 89 3.06 -3.36 29.95
C MET A 89 1.71 -3.07 30.61
N ASN A 90 1.51 -3.53 31.85
CA ASN A 90 0.26 -3.36 32.59
C ASN A 90 0.20 -2.04 33.39
N ARG A 91 1.27 -1.24 33.35
CA ARG A 91 1.44 -0.02 34.15
C ARG A 91 1.54 1.24 33.30
N ILE A 92 1.75 1.09 32.00
CA ILE A 92 1.82 2.20 31.05
C ILE A 92 0.45 2.47 30.43
N GLU A 93 0.17 3.74 30.14
CA GLU A 93 -1.05 4.15 29.46
C GLU A 93 -1.09 3.57 28.04
N PRO A 94 -2.27 3.22 27.50
CA PRO A 94 -2.39 2.62 26.17
C PRO A 94 -1.70 3.42 25.06
N GLU A 95 -1.78 4.74 25.10
CA GLU A 95 -1.13 5.63 24.13
C GLU A 95 0.41 5.52 24.17
N ILE A 96 0.98 5.32 25.37
CA ILE A 96 2.42 5.11 25.53
C ILE A 96 2.82 3.71 25.04
N PHE A 97 1.97 2.71 25.26
CA PHE A 97 2.19 1.37 24.73
C PHE A 97 2.16 1.36 23.19
N THR A 98 1.27 2.11 22.55
CA THR A 98 1.26 2.28 21.09
C THR A 98 2.55 2.95 20.60
N THR A 99 3.00 4.05 21.22
CA THR A 99 4.28 4.70 20.86
C THR A 99 5.47 3.75 21.02
N LEU A 100 5.50 2.98 22.12
CA LEU A 100 6.52 1.95 22.34
C LEU A 100 6.50 0.91 21.22
N SER A 101 5.31 0.48 20.81
CA SER A 101 5.17 -0.49 19.73
C SER A 101 5.66 0.08 18.39
N ILE A 102 5.35 1.34 18.07
CA ILE A 102 5.88 2.02 16.88
C ILE A 102 7.40 2.04 16.93
N HIS A 103 8.00 2.38 18.07
CA HIS A 103 9.46 2.37 18.24
C HIS A 103 10.08 0.98 18.00
N GLU A 104 9.56 -0.06 18.65
CA GLU A 104 10.13 -1.41 18.53
C GLU A 104 9.97 -1.97 17.11
N VAL A 105 8.83 -1.72 16.44
CA VAL A 105 8.64 -2.11 15.03
C VAL A 105 9.56 -1.29 14.11
N GLY A 106 9.93 -0.05 14.49
CA GLY A 106 10.93 0.73 13.78
C GLY A 106 12.28 0.02 13.67
N HIS A 107 12.70 -0.69 14.73
CA HIS A 107 13.88 -1.56 14.67
C HIS A 107 13.72 -2.75 13.73
N ILE A 108 12.50 -3.31 13.64
CA ILE A 108 12.18 -4.40 12.72
C ILE A 108 12.35 -3.95 11.26
N VAL A 109 11.94 -2.72 10.93
CA VAL A 109 12.16 -2.14 9.60
C VAL A 109 13.56 -1.55 9.40
N GLY A 110 14.49 -1.76 10.34
CA GLY A 110 15.91 -1.45 10.17
C GLY A 110 16.35 -0.09 10.70
N LEU A 111 15.48 0.68 11.36
CA LEU A 111 15.85 1.97 11.93
C LEU A 111 16.70 1.83 13.20
N GLU A 112 17.71 2.69 13.32
CA GLU A 112 18.54 2.81 14.53
C GLU A 112 18.03 3.92 15.47
N HIS A 113 18.42 3.85 16.74
CA HIS A 113 18.12 4.90 17.72
C HIS A 113 18.60 6.28 17.27
N GLN A 114 17.74 7.28 17.43
CA GLN A 114 18.03 8.68 17.13
C GLN A 114 18.24 9.52 18.40
N THR A 115 18.89 10.67 18.24
CA THR A 115 19.24 11.56 19.36
C THR A 115 18.18 12.63 19.66
N SER A 116 17.29 12.93 18.73
CA SER A 116 16.18 13.89 18.89
C SER A 116 15.17 13.80 17.74
N ASP A 117 13.93 14.23 17.99
CA ASP A 117 12.90 14.49 16.97
C ASP A 117 12.57 13.27 16.09
N SER A 118 12.29 12.15 16.75
CA SER A 118 12.09 10.84 16.12
C SER A 118 11.36 9.91 17.09
N VAL A 119 10.52 9.03 16.56
CA VAL A 119 9.91 7.95 17.36
C VAL A 119 10.96 6.93 17.80
N MET A 120 12.10 6.87 17.09
CA MET A 120 13.28 6.06 17.41
C MET A 120 14.18 6.68 18.50
N ILE A 121 13.68 7.64 19.28
CA ILE A 121 14.43 8.15 20.44
C ILE A 121 14.58 7.07 21.52
N SER A 122 15.80 6.86 22.01
CA SER A 122 16.15 5.85 23.03
C SER A 122 15.41 5.94 24.39
N ALA A 123 14.58 6.97 24.58
CA ALA A 123 13.78 7.14 25.79
C ALA A 123 12.42 7.74 25.45
N ILE A 124 11.41 6.88 25.34
CA ILE A 124 10.01 7.28 25.14
C ILE A 124 9.50 7.92 26.43
N ARG A 125 9.20 9.22 26.39
CA ARG A 125 8.79 10.01 27.56
C ARG A 125 7.37 10.57 27.46
N SER A 126 6.73 10.41 26.32
CA SER A 126 5.39 10.90 26.02
C SER A 126 4.81 10.10 24.86
N ALA A 127 3.48 10.09 24.73
CA ALA A 127 2.82 9.61 23.53
C ALA A 127 3.32 10.42 22.32
N ALA A 128 4.06 9.76 21.43
CA ALA A 128 4.37 10.24 20.09
C ALA A 128 3.64 9.28 19.15
N SER A 129 2.66 9.79 18.42
CA SER A 129 1.72 8.94 17.67
C SER A 129 2.18 8.62 16.25
N ALA A 130 3.28 9.20 15.76
CA ALA A 130 3.70 9.04 14.37
C ALA A 130 5.23 9.13 14.21
N PRO A 131 5.80 8.39 13.24
CA PRO A 131 7.15 8.61 12.73
C PRO A 131 7.34 10.07 12.28
N THR A 132 8.55 10.61 12.46
CA THR A 132 8.89 11.97 12.05
C THR A 132 9.51 11.99 10.65
N ASP A 133 9.67 13.19 10.08
CA ASP A 133 10.40 13.38 8.81
C ASP A 133 11.82 12.79 8.86
N LEU A 134 12.46 12.79 10.04
CA LEU A 134 13.78 12.17 10.24
C LEU A 134 13.70 10.64 10.15
N ASP A 135 12.65 10.03 10.72
CA ASP A 135 12.44 8.58 10.64
C ASP A 135 12.22 8.15 9.19
N ILE A 136 11.45 8.92 8.43
CA ILE A 136 11.16 8.67 7.02
C ILE A 136 12.42 8.81 6.16
N ALA A 137 13.19 9.88 6.33
CA ALA A 137 14.44 10.06 5.59
C ALA A 137 15.44 8.92 5.84
N ASN A 138 15.49 8.38 7.06
CA ASN A 138 16.33 7.22 7.37
C ASN A 138 15.80 5.93 6.73
N LEU A 139 14.47 5.75 6.61
CA LEU A 139 13.90 4.63 5.87
C LEU A 139 14.21 4.71 4.37
N GLU A 140 14.14 5.91 3.78
CA GLU A 140 14.47 6.12 2.36
C GLU A 140 15.94 5.79 2.04
N GLU A 141 16.87 5.97 3.00
CA GLU A 141 18.27 5.51 2.84
C GLU A 141 18.35 3.97 2.80
N ILE A 142 17.48 3.27 3.53
CA ILE A 142 17.48 1.81 3.65
C ILE A 142 16.77 1.13 2.46
N TYR A 143 15.59 1.64 2.09
CA TYR A 143 14.71 1.03 1.08
C TYR A 143 14.73 1.74 -0.28
N GLY A 144 15.45 2.85 -0.40
CA GLY A 144 15.45 3.71 -1.58
C GLY A 144 14.39 4.81 -1.52
N PRO A 145 14.50 5.85 -2.37
CA PRO A 145 13.54 6.95 -2.41
C PRO A 145 12.18 6.42 -2.87
N LYS A 146 11.29 6.23 -1.91
CA LYS A 146 9.86 6.19 -2.16
C LYS A 146 9.45 7.65 -2.33
N ILE A 147 8.72 8.03 -3.38
CA ILE A 147 8.09 9.35 -3.42
C ILE A 147 6.90 9.34 -2.43
N THR A 148 7.14 9.08 -1.15
CA THR A 148 6.11 9.08 -0.11
C THR A 148 6.12 10.42 0.59
N GLY A 149 5.40 11.38 0.01
CA GLY A 149 5.06 12.61 0.70
C GLY A 149 3.85 12.39 1.60
N LEU A 150 3.93 12.83 2.86
CA LEU A 150 2.82 13.06 3.80
C LEU A 150 1.77 14.08 3.30
N ALA A 151 1.59 14.21 2.00
CA ALA A 151 0.66 15.13 1.40
C ALA A 151 -0.35 14.32 0.61
N ALA A 152 -1.63 14.64 0.78
CA ALA A 152 -2.73 14.29 -0.11
C ALA A 152 -2.53 14.78 -1.57
N THR A 153 -1.30 15.15 -1.94
CA THR A 153 -0.89 15.57 -3.27
C THR A 153 0.60 15.23 -3.42
N VAL A 154 0.90 14.21 -4.22
CA VAL A 154 2.25 13.79 -4.59
C VAL A 154 2.48 14.16 -6.06
N GLN A 155 3.45 15.02 -6.32
CA GLN A 155 3.78 15.45 -7.67
C GLN A 155 5.15 14.91 -8.06
N ALA A 156 5.25 14.23 -9.21
CA ALA A 156 6.52 13.88 -9.83
C ALA A 156 7.42 15.13 -9.97
N GLY A 157 8.68 14.99 -9.57
CA GLY A 157 9.70 16.01 -9.67
C GLY A 157 10.48 15.91 -10.98
N GLY A 158 10.04 16.63 -12.02
CA GLY A 158 10.79 16.83 -13.27
C GLY A 158 10.21 16.09 -14.49
N ASP A 159 10.86 16.26 -15.65
CA ASP A 159 10.39 15.76 -16.97
C ASP A 159 10.90 14.34 -17.31
N GLY A 160 11.23 13.51 -16.32
CA GLY A 160 11.80 12.17 -16.54
C GLY A 160 10.88 11.07 -16.03
N VAL A 161 11.07 9.84 -16.55
CA VAL A 161 10.35 8.64 -16.09
C VAL A 161 10.51 8.47 -14.58
N GLN A 162 9.38 8.36 -13.89
CA GLN A 162 9.26 8.30 -12.44
C GLN A 162 8.30 7.21 -11.99
N GLU A 163 8.53 6.75 -10.76
CA GLU A 163 7.55 5.99 -9.99
C GLU A 163 7.04 6.89 -8.88
N VAL A 164 5.74 7.21 -8.91
CA VAL A 164 5.04 8.07 -7.96
C VAL A 164 4.10 7.18 -7.14
N VAL A 165 4.26 7.19 -5.82
CA VAL A 165 3.58 6.23 -4.93
C VAL A 165 2.84 6.96 -3.82
N GLY A 166 1.53 6.74 -3.74
CA GLY A 166 0.67 7.17 -2.64
C GLY A 166 0.96 6.45 -1.32
N ASN A 167 0.28 6.92 -0.28
CA ASN A 167 0.24 6.30 1.04
C ASN A 167 -0.98 5.36 1.15
N ALA A 168 -1.69 5.34 2.27
CA ALA A 168 -2.84 4.46 2.49
C ALA A 168 -4.16 5.22 2.68
N GLY A 169 -4.14 6.54 2.51
CA GLY A 169 -5.31 7.39 2.47
C GLY A 169 -5.42 8.09 1.12
N SER A 170 -6.50 8.86 0.94
CA SER A 170 -6.79 9.56 -0.32
C SER A 170 -5.68 10.49 -0.79
N ASP A 171 -5.11 10.15 -1.94
CA ASP A 171 -3.99 10.86 -2.55
C ASP A 171 -4.35 11.47 -3.91
N ILE A 172 -3.56 12.48 -4.30
CA ILE A 172 -3.59 13.02 -5.65
C ILE A 172 -2.20 12.86 -6.25
N LEU A 173 -2.05 12.01 -7.26
CA LEU A 173 -0.76 11.68 -7.89
C LEU A 173 -0.66 12.30 -9.29
N TYR A 174 0.52 12.82 -9.65
CA TYR A 174 0.81 13.38 -10.98
C TYR A 174 2.12 12.81 -11.56
N GLY A 175 2.10 12.28 -12.78
CA GLY A 175 3.30 11.88 -13.56
C GLY A 175 3.93 13.06 -14.31
N ASN A 176 3.10 13.86 -14.97
CA ASN A 176 3.46 15.02 -15.80
C ASN A 176 3.96 14.67 -17.21
N GLN A 177 5.24 14.31 -17.37
CA GLN A 177 5.90 14.11 -18.67
C GLN A 177 6.76 12.85 -18.60
N ALA A 178 6.87 12.15 -19.73
CA ALA A 178 7.45 10.82 -19.86
C ALA A 178 6.54 9.73 -19.29
N GLY A 179 6.78 8.48 -19.70
CA GLY A 179 5.96 7.35 -19.28
C GLY A 179 6.22 6.96 -17.83
N ASP A 180 5.37 7.44 -16.93
CA ASP A 180 5.48 7.31 -15.49
C ASP A 180 4.67 6.12 -14.95
N THR A 181 4.96 5.72 -13.72
CA THR A 181 4.17 4.72 -12.98
C THR A 181 3.60 5.37 -11.73
N LEU A 182 2.27 5.42 -11.62
CA LEU A 182 1.53 5.99 -10.50
C LEU A 182 0.81 4.87 -9.73
N LEU A 183 1.09 4.76 -8.43
CA LEU A 183 0.54 3.73 -7.54
C LEU A 183 -0.24 4.38 -6.39
N GLY A 184 -1.57 4.31 -6.38
CA GLY A 184 -2.44 4.90 -5.34
C GLY A 184 -2.39 4.16 -4.00
N ARG A 185 -2.58 2.84 -4.07
CA ARG A 185 -2.66 1.85 -2.97
C ARG A 185 -4.02 1.77 -2.29
N ASN A 186 -4.20 2.36 -1.11
CA ASN A 186 -5.45 2.29 -0.38
C ASN A 186 -6.00 3.71 -0.25
N GLY A 187 -7.32 3.83 -0.21
CA GLY A 187 -8.00 5.12 -0.09
C GLY A 187 -8.56 5.59 -1.42
N ASP A 188 -9.44 6.59 -1.40
CA ASP A 188 -10.05 7.11 -2.62
C ASP A 188 -9.06 8.08 -3.30
N ASP A 189 -8.37 7.61 -4.32
CA ASP A 189 -7.24 8.28 -4.95
C ASP A 189 -7.61 9.00 -6.24
N THR A 190 -6.76 9.94 -6.65
CA THR A 190 -6.86 10.62 -7.94
C THR A 190 -5.51 10.62 -8.66
N LEU A 191 -5.40 9.88 -9.76
CA LEU A 191 -4.17 9.69 -10.52
C LEU A 191 -4.22 10.43 -11.86
N TYR A 192 -3.20 11.23 -12.16
CA TYR A 192 -3.02 11.91 -13.45
C TYR A 192 -1.70 11.47 -14.10
N GLY A 193 -1.76 10.70 -15.19
CA GLY A 193 -0.59 10.25 -15.95
C GLY A 193 0.17 11.44 -16.53
N GLY A 194 -0.41 12.06 -17.56
CA GLY A 194 0.08 13.33 -18.08
C GLY A 194 0.39 13.28 -19.57
N GLN A 195 1.66 13.12 -19.94
CA GLN A 195 2.10 13.02 -21.32
C GLN A 195 2.95 11.77 -21.46
N ASP A 196 2.86 11.14 -22.64
CA ASP A 196 3.51 9.88 -22.97
C ASP A 196 2.84 8.68 -22.28
N ASP A 197 3.33 7.47 -22.56
CA ASP A 197 2.66 6.22 -22.19
C ASP A 197 2.82 5.92 -20.68
N ASP A 198 1.77 6.17 -19.90
CA ASP A 198 1.78 6.05 -18.44
C ASP A 198 1.19 4.72 -17.93
N THR A 199 1.51 4.36 -16.69
CA THR A 199 0.91 3.24 -15.95
C THR A 199 0.27 3.75 -14.66
N LEU A 200 -1.06 3.72 -14.59
CA LEU A 200 -1.83 4.16 -13.44
C LEU A 200 -2.48 2.94 -12.77
N ILE A 201 -2.17 2.72 -11.51
CA ILE A 201 -2.71 1.62 -10.70
C ILE A 201 -3.24 2.23 -9.40
N ALA A 202 -4.56 2.32 -9.24
CA ALA A 202 -5.16 3.01 -8.10
C ALA A 202 -5.20 2.12 -6.85
N GLY A 203 -5.72 0.90 -6.92
CA GLY A 203 -5.61 -0.07 -5.83
C GLY A 203 -6.94 -0.35 -5.15
N ASN A 204 -7.10 -0.03 -3.87
CA ASN A 204 -8.33 -0.22 -3.11
C ASN A 204 -8.94 1.15 -2.77
N GLY A 205 -10.21 1.37 -3.08
CA GLY A 205 -10.89 2.65 -2.84
C GLY A 205 -11.80 2.98 -4.02
N ASP A 206 -12.60 4.04 -3.89
CA ASP A 206 -13.37 4.55 -5.03
C ASP A 206 -12.50 5.60 -5.78
N ASP A 207 -11.78 5.15 -6.81
CA ASP A 207 -10.68 5.92 -7.39
C ASP A 207 -11.06 6.71 -8.66
N GLN A 208 -10.26 7.73 -8.97
CA GLN A 208 -10.33 8.49 -10.23
C GLN A 208 -9.01 8.46 -10.98
N LEU A 209 -9.01 7.90 -12.19
CA LEU A 209 -7.79 7.71 -12.98
C LEU A 209 -7.91 8.43 -14.32
N PHE A 210 -6.90 9.24 -14.65
CA PHE A 210 -6.81 10.04 -15.88
C PHE A 210 -5.46 9.81 -16.58
N GLY A 211 -5.43 8.99 -17.62
CA GLY A 211 -4.22 8.74 -18.43
C GLY A 211 -3.69 10.01 -19.11
N ASN A 212 -4.60 10.74 -19.76
CA ASN A 212 -4.37 11.99 -20.50
C ASN A 212 -3.85 11.78 -21.93
N LEU A 213 -2.57 12.00 -22.23
CA LEU A 213 -2.05 11.84 -23.59
C LEU A 213 -0.98 10.76 -23.59
N GLY A 214 -1.17 9.71 -24.38
CA GLY A 214 -0.29 8.55 -24.32
C GLY A 214 -1.08 7.28 -24.59
N ASN A 215 -0.38 6.16 -24.76
CA ASN A 215 -1.01 4.85 -24.73
C ASN A 215 -0.90 4.33 -23.29
N ASP A 216 -1.93 4.58 -22.51
CA ASP A 216 -1.86 4.42 -21.07
C ASP A 216 -2.36 3.05 -20.64
N LEU A 217 -1.80 2.53 -19.55
CA LEU A 217 -2.39 1.43 -18.78
C LEU A 217 -3.13 2.03 -17.60
N VAL A 218 -4.44 1.84 -17.54
CA VAL A 218 -5.30 2.38 -16.49
C VAL A 218 -5.97 1.24 -15.75
N SER A 219 -5.63 1.06 -14.47
CA SER A 219 -6.14 -0.02 -13.62
C SER A 219 -6.77 0.54 -12.35
N GLY A 220 -8.10 0.45 -12.24
CA GLY A 220 -8.87 0.89 -11.07
C GLY A 220 -8.52 0.05 -9.84
N GLY A 221 -9.12 -1.12 -9.70
CA GLY A 221 -8.73 -2.09 -8.68
C GLY A 221 -9.94 -2.58 -7.90
N LEU A 222 -9.94 -2.49 -6.58
CA LEU A 222 -11.11 -2.78 -5.76
C LEU A 222 -11.84 -1.48 -5.45
N GLY A 223 -13.14 -1.40 -5.74
CA GLY A 223 -13.98 -0.24 -5.44
C GLY A 223 -14.75 0.21 -6.68
N ASP A 224 -15.52 1.28 -6.55
CA ASP A 224 -16.28 1.84 -7.67
C ASP A 224 -15.45 2.92 -8.36
N ASP A 225 -14.71 2.54 -9.41
CA ASP A 225 -13.69 3.42 -10.02
C ASP A 225 -14.20 4.22 -11.23
N LEU A 226 -13.67 5.43 -11.41
CA LEU A 226 -13.82 6.22 -12.64
C LEU A 226 -12.50 6.23 -13.41
N MET A 227 -12.50 5.70 -14.63
CA MET A 227 -11.34 5.65 -15.51
C MET A 227 -11.55 6.47 -16.79
N VAL A 228 -10.52 7.23 -17.15
CA VAL A 228 -10.43 8.04 -18.36
C VAL A 228 -9.07 7.80 -18.99
N GLY A 229 -9.04 7.24 -20.20
CA GLY A 229 -7.78 6.96 -20.91
C GLY A 229 -7.19 8.24 -21.49
N GLY A 230 -8.04 9.04 -22.13
CA GLY A 230 -7.66 10.25 -22.82
C GLY A 230 -7.36 9.98 -24.29
N GLY A 231 -6.22 10.44 -24.76
CA GLY A 231 -5.83 10.35 -26.16
C GLY A 231 -4.70 9.36 -26.38
N GLY A 232 -5.00 8.28 -27.09
CA GLY A 232 -4.05 7.25 -27.48
C GLY A 232 -4.74 5.90 -27.52
N ALA A 233 -3.97 4.81 -27.59
CA ALA A 233 -4.53 3.47 -27.55
C ALA A 233 -4.37 2.90 -26.13
N ASP A 234 -5.43 3.00 -25.34
CA ASP A 234 -5.35 2.73 -23.90
C ASP A 234 -5.72 1.29 -23.54
N LEU A 235 -5.17 0.80 -22.43
CA LEU A 235 -5.53 -0.48 -21.83
C LEU A 235 -6.18 -0.24 -20.47
N PHE A 236 -7.49 -0.44 -20.41
CA PHE A 236 -8.25 -0.44 -19.18
C PHE A 236 -8.25 -1.84 -18.54
N ILE A 237 -7.85 -1.92 -17.28
CA ILE A 237 -7.99 -3.10 -16.44
C ILE A 237 -9.06 -2.77 -15.40
N VAL A 238 -10.26 -3.30 -15.63
CA VAL A 238 -11.36 -3.20 -14.66
C VAL A 238 -11.18 -4.25 -13.59
N GLY A 239 -11.38 -3.84 -12.34
CA GLY A 239 -11.21 -4.71 -11.19
C GLY A 239 -12.56 -5.14 -10.63
N SER A 240 -12.71 -5.14 -9.32
CA SER A 240 -13.97 -5.49 -8.66
C SER A 240 -14.69 -4.24 -8.18
N GLY A 241 -16.00 -4.19 -8.37
CA GLY A 241 -16.82 -3.03 -8.05
C GLY A 241 -17.56 -2.56 -9.30
N GLN A 242 -18.18 -1.39 -9.22
CA GLN A 242 -18.95 -0.78 -10.30
C GLN A 242 -18.13 0.30 -11.01
N ASP A 243 -17.22 -0.14 -11.86
CA ASP A 243 -16.33 0.76 -12.59
C ASP A 243 -17.03 1.46 -13.77
N THR A 244 -16.65 2.71 -14.02
CA THR A 244 -17.06 3.51 -15.16
C THR A 244 -15.86 3.93 -16.00
N ILE A 245 -15.86 3.57 -17.29
CA ILE A 245 -14.91 4.12 -18.27
C ILE A 245 -15.64 5.18 -19.10
N SER A 246 -15.17 6.42 -19.08
CA SER A 246 -15.95 7.56 -19.61
C SER A 246 -15.72 7.89 -21.08
N ASP A 247 -14.60 7.44 -21.66
CA ASP A 247 -14.14 7.87 -22.99
C ASP A 247 -13.70 6.73 -23.92
N PHE A 248 -13.99 5.47 -23.57
CA PHE A 248 -13.56 4.29 -24.34
C PHE A 248 -13.81 4.42 -25.85
N SER A 249 -12.74 4.25 -26.63
CA SER A 249 -12.69 4.45 -28.07
C SER A 249 -11.94 3.33 -28.79
N ALA A 250 -12.69 2.36 -29.30
CA ALA A 250 -12.12 1.31 -30.17
C ALA A 250 -11.52 1.85 -31.49
N ALA A 251 -11.81 3.10 -31.85
CA ALA A 251 -11.22 3.75 -33.02
C ALA A 251 -9.80 4.26 -32.76
N GLU A 252 -9.51 4.65 -31.52
CA GLU A 252 -8.18 5.07 -31.08
C GLU A 252 -7.30 3.87 -30.71
N GLY A 253 -7.91 2.74 -30.37
CA GLY A 253 -7.23 1.46 -30.17
C GLY A 253 -7.44 0.86 -28.81
N ASP A 254 -8.38 1.41 -28.03
CA ASP A 254 -8.60 1.04 -26.65
C ASP A 254 -8.99 -0.41 -26.46
N ARG A 255 -8.53 -0.95 -25.34
CA ARG A 255 -8.70 -2.34 -24.97
C ARG A 255 -9.16 -2.42 -23.53
N LEU A 256 -10.02 -3.40 -23.28
CA LEU A 256 -10.52 -3.70 -21.95
C LEU A 256 -10.06 -5.09 -21.53
N SER A 257 -9.60 -5.21 -20.29
CA SER A 257 -9.18 -6.45 -19.62
C SER A 257 -9.84 -6.54 -18.25
N GLY A 258 -10.08 -7.76 -17.74
CA GLY A 258 -10.68 -7.99 -16.41
C GLY A 258 -12.15 -8.42 -16.40
N VAL A 259 -12.86 -8.31 -17.54
CA VAL A 259 -14.29 -8.69 -17.62
C VAL A 259 -14.48 -10.21 -17.65
N MET A 260 -15.10 -10.79 -16.61
CA MET A 260 -15.68 -12.15 -16.66
C MET A 260 -17.18 -12.08 -16.97
N LEU A 261 -17.57 -12.55 -18.16
CA LEU A 261 -18.99 -12.73 -18.51
C LEU A 261 -19.58 -13.94 -17.78
N ARG A 262 -20.31 -13.73 -16.68
CA ARG A 262 -21.18 -14.77 -16.09
C ARG A 262 -22.58 -14.68 -16.71
N ALA A 263 -22.77 -15.37 -17.82
CA ALA A 263 -24.11 -15.62 -18.35
C ALA A 263 -24.87 -16.55 -17.40
N THR A 264 -25.71 -15.98 -16.53
CA THR A 264 -26.57 -16.76 -15.62
C THR A 264 -28.01 -16.90 -16.10
N ASP A 265 -28.41 -16.13 -17.12
CA ASP A 265 -29.62 -16.36 -17.89
C ASP A 265 -29.33 -16.18 -19.38
N ALA A 266 -30.10 -16.90 -20.22
CA ALA A 266 -29.95 -16.87 -21.67
C ALA A 266 -30.00 -15.43 -22.18
N ILE A 267 -28.86 -14.92 -22.66
CA ILE A 267 -28.80 -13.63 -23.33
C ILE A 267 -29.39 -13.83 -24.73
N ASP A 268 -30.71 -13.64 -24.85
CA ASP A 268 -31.37 -13.67 -26.15
C ASP A 268 -30.98 -12.40 -26.92
N GLY A 269 -30.30 -12.57 -28.06
CA GLY A 269 -29.92 -11.48 -28.95
C GLY A 269 -28.45 -11.07 -28.98
N VAL A 270 -27.55 -11.67 -28.17
CA VAL A 270 -26.11 -11.43 -28.33
C VAL A 270 -25.57 -12.30 -29.47
N THR A 271 -25.35 -11.70 -30.64
CA THR A 271 -24.67 -12.38 -31.75
C THR A 271 -23.19 -11.99 -31.74
N LEU A 272 -22.33 -12.93 -31.36
CA LEU A 272 -20.87 -12.79 -31.50
C LEU A 272 -20.49 -13.00 -32.97
N TRP A 273 -20.06 -11.94 -33.65
CA TRP A 273 -19.41 -12.06 -34.95
C TRP A 273 -17.91 -12.12 -34.76
N LEU A 274 -17.28 -13.09 -35.41
CA LEU A 274 -15.84 -13.15 -35.61
C LEU A 274 -15.57 -12.78 -37.06
N ASP A 275 -15.27 -11.50 -37.31
CA ASP A 275 -14.53 -11.11 -38.51
C ASP A 275 -13.31 -10.32 -38.05
N ASP A 276 -12.21 -10.43 -38.80
CA ASP A 276 -10.94 -9.70 -38.66
C ASP A 276 -10.18 -9.70 -37.32
N GLY A 277 -10.61 -10.46 -36.31
CA GLY A 277 -9.85 -10.69 -35.08
C GLY A 277 -10.14 -9.68 -33.96
N THR A 278 -11.21 -8.88 -34.08
CA THR A 278 -11.77 -8.12 -32.96
C THR A 278 -13.15 -8.64 -32.53
N VAL A 279 -13.38 -8.68 -31.22
CA VAL A 279 -14.72 -8.94 -30.65
C VAL A 279 -15.44 -7.60 -30.53
N LYS A 280 -16.47 -7.39 -31.34
CA LYS A 280 -17.40 -6.26 -31.19
C LYS A 280 -18.68 -6.71 -30.51
N LEU A 281 -18.99 -6.13 -29.36
CA LEU A 281 -20.34 -6.17 -28.79
C LEU A 281 -21.15 -5.03 -29.42
N ILE A 282 -22.17 -5.36 -30.22
CA ILE A 282 -23.14 -4.38 -30.71
C ILE A 282 -24.52 -4.83 -30.25
N GLY A 283 -25.11 -4.08 -29.32
CA GLY A 283 -26.47 -4.33 -28.86
C GLY A 283 -26.78 -3.82 -27.45
N LEU A 284 -26.48 -2.57 -27.13
CA LEU A 284 -27.09 -1.90 -25.97
C LEU A 284 -27.71 -0.60 -26.47
N THR A 285 -28.99 -0.67 -26.82
CA THR A 285 -29.78 0.56 -26.97
C THR A 285 -30.39 0.91 -25.63
N SER A 286 -30.12 2.17 -25.25
CA SER A 286 -30.68 3.00 -24.21
C SER A 286 -30.30 2.67 -22.77
N ASN A 287 -29.53 3.61 -22.21
CA ASN A 287 -29.58 4.18 -20.86
C ASN A 287 -29.73 3.18 -19.71
N ASP A 288 -28.73 3.17 -18.82
CA ASP A 288 -28.66 2.35 -17.60
C ASP A 288 -28.22 0.90 -17.86
N VAL A 289 -26.92 0.73 -18.08
CA VAL A 289 -26.29 -0.58 -17.84
C VAL A 289 -25.76 -0.54 -16.42
N ASP A 290 -26.61 -0.96 -15.47
CA ASP A 290 -26.13 -1.39 -14.15
C ASP A 290 -25.25 -2.63 -14.38
N MET A 291 -23.94 -2.44 -14.33
CA MET A 291 -22.96 -3.52 -14.31
C MET A 291 -22.81 -3.98 -12.86
N ILE A 292 -23.50 -5.06 -12.48
CA ILE A 292 -23.28 -5.72 -11.19
C ILE A 292 -22.38 -6.92 -11.39
N PHE A 293 -21.18 -6.92 -10.79
CA PHE A 293 -20.32 -8.10 -10.67
C PHE A 293 -20.07 -8.42 -9.19
N VAL A 294 -20.12 -9.72 -8.87
CA VAL A 294 -20.05 -10.32 -7.53
C VAL A 294 -18.62 -10.71 -7.20
#